data_AF-A0A4Q0YXR4-F1
#
_entry.id   AF-A0A4Q0YXR4-F1
#
_cell.length_a   1.000
_cell.length_b   1.000
_cell.length_c   1.000
_cell.angle_alpha   90.00
_cell.angle_beta   90.00
_cell.angle_gamma   90.00
#
_symmetry.space_group_name_H-M   'P 1'
#
loop_
_entity.id
_entity.type
_entity.pdbx_description
1 polymer ?
#
loop_
_entity_poly.entity_id
_entity_poly.type
_entity_poly.pdbx_seq_one_letter_code
_entity_poly.pdbx_strand_id
1 'polypeptide(L)'
;MSDLIEGYLGKTVERKKSRVPAKLDYVQSATGLFLGLFMWGHMLLVSSILISKDFMYSVTKFLEASFIIEGGSPILVSIAAFVIFVVFITHAALGMRKLPGNFKQYQVMKAHADNMGHEDTKLWFIQAFTGFAMFFLGSVHLYIIMTHSAEIGPYASADRVWSEWMWPLYILLLLAVEFHGTIGLYRLAVKWGWFDGDDPRATRKKLKAWKKSLTWFFLILGFATLAAYMKIGYENAQAGKVGERYVPTAQVMQLDNTGRLA
;
A
#
# COMPACT_ATOMS: atom_id res chain seq x y z
N MET A 1 -18.33 35.03 -0.03
CA MET A 1 -17.63 36.30 0.31
C MET A 1 -16.33 36.08 1.07
N SER A 2 -16.25 35.12 2.01
CA SER A 2 -15.01 34.74 2.72
C SER A 2 -13.84 34.42 1.78
N ASP A 3 -14.12 33.65 0.73
CA ASP A 3 -13.08 33.12 -0.17
C ASP A 3 -12.51 34.21 -1.08
N LEU A 4 -13.31 35.24 -1.39
CA LEU A 4 -12.85 36.43 -2.12
C LEU A 4 -11.89 37.26 -1.27
N ILE A 5 -12.22 37.48 0.01
CA ILE A 5 -11.38 38.26 0.92
C ILE A 5 -10.02 37.56 1.12
N GLU A 6 -10.03 36.25 1.36
CA GLU A 6 -8.79 35.47 1.53
C GLU A 6 -7.97 35.41 0.25
N GLY A 7 -8.61 35.24 -0.92
CA GLY A 7 -7.95 35.18 -2.21
C GLY A 7 -7.22 36.47 -2.61
N TYR A 8 -7.83 37.64 -2.37
CA TYR A 8 -7.24 38.93 -2.74
C TYR A 8 -6.28 39.49 -1.68
N LEU A 9 -6.57 39.29 -0.39
CA LEU A 9 -5.81 39.92 0.71
C LEU A 9 -4.86 38.96 1.44
N GLY A 10 -4.92 37.66 1.15
CA GLY A 10 -4.11 36.64 1.81
C GLY A 10 -4.41 36.45 3.30
N LYS A 11 -5.54 36.98 3.78
CA LYS A 11 -5.98 36.93 5.18
C LYS A 11 -7.47 36.60 5.24
N THR A 12 -7.86 35.90 6.31
CA THR A 12 -9.27 35.61 6.57
C THR A 12 -10.06 36.89 6.90
N VAL A 13 -11.38 36.77 6.96
CA VAL A 13 -12.29 37.87 7.36
C VAL A 13 -11.93 38.45 8.74
N GLU A 14 -11.37 37.62 9.63
CA GLU A 14 -10.88 38.01 10.96
C GLU A 14 -9.45 38.61 10.95
N ARG A 15 -8.90 38.90 9.77
CA ARG A 15 -7.50 39.36 9.57
C ARG A 15 -6.44 38.39 10.08
N LYS A 16 -6.75 37.10 10.17
CA LYS A 16 -5.80 36.04 10.55
C LYS A 16 -5.26 35.32 9.31
N LYS A 17 -4.18 34.54 9.49
CA LYS A 17 -3.72 33.60 8.46
C LYS A 17 -4.68 32.41 8.38
N SER A 18 -4.88 31.90 7.18
CA SER A 18 -5.65 30.68 6.93
C SER A 18 -5.08 29.49 7.69
N ARG A 19 -5.97 28.63 8.19
CA ARG A 19 -5.59 27.35 8.80
C ARG A 19 -5.53 26.21 7.78
N VAL A 20 -5.92 26.45 6.52
CA VAL A 20 -5.89 25.46 5.45
C VAL A 20 -4.51 24.80 5.29
N PRO A 21 -3.37 25.53 5.27
CA PRO A 21 -2.05 24.90 5.16
C PRO A 21 -1.77 23.87 6.27
N ALA A 22 -2.16 24.16 7.52
CA ALA A 22 -1.99 23.23 8.64
C ALA A 22 -2.89 21.99 8.50
N LYS A 23 -4.16 22.19 8.10
CA LYS A 23 -5.08 21.07 7.83
C LYS A 23 -4.55 20.15 6.73
N LEU A 24 -4.05 20.73 5.63
CA LEU A 24 -3.53 19.94 4.52
C LEU A 24 -2.21 19.22 4.85
N ASP A 25 -1.39 19.76 5.75
CA ASP A 25 -0.20 19.07 6.23
C ASP A 25 -0.55 17.88 7.15
N TYR A 26 -1.57 18.05 8.01
CA TYR A 26 -2.11 16.97 8.82
C TYR A 26 -2.71 15.85 7.96
N VAL A 27 -3.59 16.19 7.00
CA VAL A 27 -4.23 15.18 6.12
C VAL A 27 -3.19 14.42 5.32
N GLN A 28 -2.16 15.09 4.78
CA GLN A 28 -1.08 14.42 4.04
C GLN A 28 -0.35 13.39 4.91
N SER A 29 -0.10 13.74 6.18
CA SER A 29 0.53 12.86 7.16
C SER A 29 -0.39 11.70 7.58
N ALA A 30 -1.67 11.97 7.80
CA ALA A 30 -2.65 10.97 8.22
C ALA A 30 -2.92 9.93 7.12
N THR A 31 -3.12 10.37 5.87
CA THR A 31 -3.30 9.43 4.74
C THR A 31 -2.04 8.61 4.48
N GLY A 32 -0.85 9.21 4.64
CA GLY A 32 0.42 8.49 4.54
C GLY A 32 0.61 7.44 5.63
N LEU A 33 0.21 7.75 6.87
CA LEU A 33 0.21 6.76 7.97
C LEU A 33 -0.74 5.60 7.67
N PHE A 34 -1.98 5.91 7.28
CA PHE A 34 -2.99 4.91 6.97
C PHE A 34 -2.49 3.97 5.86
N LEU A 35 -1.98 4.51 4.75
CA LEU A 35 -1.47 3.70 3.64
C LEU A 35 -0.25 2.88 4.05
N GLY A 36 0.68 3.45 4.82
CA GLY A 36 1.85 2.72 5.31
C GLY A 36 1.49 1.51 6.18
N LEU A 37 0.55 1.68 7.12
CA LEU A 37 0.07 0.60 7.98
C LEU A 37 -0.78 -0.41 7.20
N PHE A 38 -1.63 0.07 6.28
CA PHE A 38 -2.37 -0.79 5.36
C PHE A 38 -1.42 -1.68 4.56
N MET A 39 -0.32 -1.14 4.03
CA MET A 39 0.63 -1.93 3.26
C MET A 39 1.30 -3.03 4.09
N TRP A 40 1.63 -2.79 5.37
CA TRP A 40 2.12 -3.86 6.24
C TRP A 40 1.10 -4.98 6.44
N GLY A 41 -0.16 -4.62 6.73
CA GLY A 41 -1.24 -5.59 6.82
C GLY A 41 -1.45 -6.35 5.51
N HIS A 42 -1.47 -5.62 4.38
CA HIS A 42 -1.60 -6.18 3.04
C HIS A 42 -0.50 -7.19 2.73
N MET A 43 0.77 -6.87 2.99
CA MET A 43 1.88 -7.79 2.75
C MET A 43 1.75 -9.08 3.57
N LEU A 44 1.27 -9.00 4.81
CA LEU A 44 1.01 -10.18 5.65
C LEU A 44 -0.17 -11.01 5.14
N LEU A 45 -1.28 -10.37 4.72
CA LEU A 45 -2.45 -11.06 4.20
C LEU A 45 -2.16 -11.75 2.86
N VAL A 46 -1.47 -11.08 1.94
CA VAL A 46 -1.17 -11.63 0.60
C VAL A 46 -0.11 -12.73 0.65
N SER A 47 0.81 -12.69 1.64
CA SER A 47 1.84 -13.71 1.86
C SER A 47 1.34 -14.98 2.55
N SER A 48 0.07 -15.02 2.96
CA SER A 48 -0.58 -16.24 3.46
C SER A 48 -0.45 -17.44 2.52
N ILE A 49 -0.28 -17.20 1.21
CA ILE A 49 -0.02 -18.22 0.19
C ILE A 49 1.25 -19.04 0.45
N LEU A 50 2.23 -18.48 1.17
CA LEU A 50 3.47 -19.17 1.54
C LEU A 50 3.23 -20.27 2.57
N ILE A 51 2.14 -20.20 3.33
CA ILE A 51 1.75 -21.24 4.29
C ILE A 51 1.04 -22.37 3.55
N SER A 52 -0.08 -22.05 2.89
CA SER A 52 -0.79 -22.98 2.01
C SER A 52 -1.84 -22.25 1.15
N LYS A 53 -2.29 -22.93 0.08
CA LYS A 53 -3.42 -22.45 -0.73
C LYS A 53 -4.71 -22.36 0.10
N ASP A 54 -4.96 -23.34 0.98
CA ASP A 54 -6.12 -23.34 1.89
C ASP A 54 -6.09 -22.16 2.88
N PHE A 55 -4.92 -21.80 3.39
CA PHE A 55 -4.79 -20.67 4.32
C PHE A 55 -5.06 -19.34 3.62
N MET A 56 -4.50 -19.12 2.42
CA MET A 56 -4.80 -17.93 1.62
C MET A 56 -6.28 -17.85 1.23
N TYR A 57 -6.89 -18.98 0.87
CA TYR A 57 -8.32 -19.04 0.60
C TYR A 57 -9.15 -18.66 1.83
N SER A 58 -8.79 -19.18 3.02
CA SER A 58 -9.46 -18.84 4.29
C SER A 58 -9.35 -17.35 4.62
N VAL A 59 -8.17 -16.75 4.42
CA VAL A 59 -7.96 -15.30 4.57
C VAL A 59 -8.83 -14.51 3.60
N THR A 60 -8.94 -14.96 2.35
CA THR A 60 -9.80 -14.33 1.34
C THR A 60 -11.26 -14.36 1.80
N LYS A 61 -11.76 -15.52 2.23
CA LYS A 61 -13.13 -15.68 2.71
C LYS A 61 -13.42 -14.90 3.99
N PHE A 62 -12.44 -14.77 4.88
CA PHE A 62 -12.53 -13.88 6.02
C PHE A 62 -12.75 -12.41 5.61
N LEU A 63 -12.01 -11.91 4.62
CA LEU A 63 -12.18 -10.54 4.11
C LEU A 63 -13.50 -10.33 3.37
N GLU A 64 -14.06 -11.40 2.80
CA GLU A 64 -15.42 -11.45 2.23
C GLU A 64 -16.51 -11.63 3.31
N ALA A 65 -16.16 -11.59 4.59
CA ALA A 65 -17.06 -11.78 5.73
C ALA A 65 -17.82 -13.11 5.73
N SER A 66 -17.17 -14.21 5.34
CA SER A 66 -17.78 -15.55 5.30
C SER A 66 -18.27 -16.07 6.65
N PHE A 67 -17.85 -15.44 7.75
CA PHE A 67 -18.32 -15.73 9.11
C PHE A 67 -19.69 -15.11 9.43
N ILE A 68 -20.21 -14.22 8.57
CA ILE A 68 -21.55 -13.60 8.68
C ILE A 68 -22.39 -13.95 7.45
N ILE A 69 -21.80 -13.94 6.26
CA ILE A 69 -22.47 -14.15 4.97
C ILE A 69 -22.05 -15.52 4.43
N GLU A 70 -23.00 -16.41 4.18
CA GLU A 70 -22.72 -17.72 3.59
C GLU A 70 -21.94 -17.58 2.28
N GLY A 71 -20.82 -18.30 2.16
CA GLY A 71 -19.93 -18.24 0.98
C GLY A 71 -19.08 -16.97 0.85
N GLY A 72 -19.33 -15.93 1.66
CA GLY A 72 -18.67 -14.62 1.60
C GLY A 72 -19.18 -13.74 0.44
N SER A 73 -19.00 -12.42 0.57
CA SER A 73 -19.35 -11.43 -0.45
C SER A 73 -18.12 -10.66 -0.97
N PRO A 74 -17.66 -10.92 -2.22
CA PRO A 74 -16.54 -10.21 -2.83
C PRO A 74 -16.71 -8.69 -2.92
N ILE A 75 -17.96 -8.20 -2.93
CA ILE A 75 -18.23 -6.75 -3.00
C ILE A 75 -17.69 -5.99 -1.79
N LEU A 76 -17.52 -6.65 -0.63
CA LEU A 76 -16.88 -6.04 0.54
C LEU A 76 -15.43 -5.68 0.24
N VAL A 77 -14.72 -6.54 -0.49
CA VAL A 77 -13.35 -6.26 -0.95
C VAL A 77 -13.35 -5.13 -1.97
N SER A 78 -14.32 -5.06 -2.88
CA SER A 78 -14.48 -3.94 -3.81
C SER A 78 -14.70 -2.60 -3.08
N ILE A 79 -15.55 -2.56 -2.05
CA ILE A 79 -15.79 -1.36 -1.24
C ILE A 79 -14.51 -0.95 -0.49
N ALA A 80 -13.82 -1.92 0.13
CA ALA A 80 -12.56 -1.66 0.81
C ALA A 80 -11.50 -1.09 -0.15
N ALA A 81 -11.35 -1.70 -1.34
CA ALA A 81 -10.45 -1.23 -2.38
C ALA A 81 -10.79 0.18 -2.86
N PHE A 82 -12.09 0.50 -3.02
CA PHE A 82 -12.54 1.85 -3.36
C PHE A 82 -12.14 2.88 -2.29
N VAL A 83 -12.36 2.58 -1.01
CA VAL A 83 -11.96 3.46 0.10
C VAL A 83 -10.44 3.68 0.09
N ILE A 84 -9.65 2.60 -0.05
CA ILE A 84 -8.20 2.69 -0.14
C ILE A 84 -7.79 3.52 -1.35
N PHE A 85 -8.48 3.41 -2.48
CA PHE A 85 -8.19 4.17 -3.68
C PHE A 85 -8.45 5.67 -3.50
N VAL A 86 -9.54 6.05 -2.83
CA VAL A 86 -9.81 7.45 -2.46
C VAL A 86 -8.72 8.01 -1.55
N VAL A 87 -8.27 7.23 -0.54
CA VAL A 87 -7.17 7.64 0.34
C VAL A 87 -5.86 7.75 -0.42
N PHE A 88 -5.58 6.81 -1.33
CA PHE A 88 -4.42 6.82 -2.22
C PHE A 88 -4.38 8.08 -3.08
N ILE A 89 -5.49 8.43 -3.76
CA ILE A 89 -5.60 9.65 -4.57
C ILE A 89 -5.41 10.90 -3.70
N THR A 90 -6.05 10.94 -2.53
CA THR A 90 -5.93 12.07 -1.59
C THR A 90 -4.48 12.24 -1.13
N HIS A 91 -3.81 11.15 -0.76
CA HIS A 91 -2.41 11.16 -0.38
C HIS A 91 -1.52 11.66 -1.52
N ALA A 92 -1.73 11.14 -2.72
CA ALA A 92 -0.97 11.48 -3.91
C ALA A 92 -1.15 12.96 -4.28
N ALA A 93 -2.38 13.48 -4.28
CA ALA A 93 -2.69 14.89 -4.53
C ALA A 93 -1.97 15.83 -3.56
N LEU A 94 -1.97 15.49 -2.26
CA LEU A 94 -1.28 16.29 -1.26
C LEU A 94 0.24 16.16 -1.34
N GLY A 95 0.75 14.97 -1.65
CA GLY A 95 2.17 14.66 -1.82
C GLY A 95 2.80 15.37 -3.03
N MET A 96 2.06 15.48 -4.15
CA MET A 96 2.52 16.17 -5.36
C MET A 96 2.95 17.63 -5.11
N ARG A 97 2.32 18.31 -4.15
CA ARG A 97 2.67 19.69 -3.77
C ARG A 97 4.10 19.83 -3.24
N LYS A 98 4.76 18.72 -2.89
CA LYS A 98 6.14 18.69 -2.39
C LYS A 98 7.16 18.39 -3.49
N LEU A 99 6.73 17.99 -4.69
CA LEU A 99 7.63 17.70 -5.81
C LEU A 99 8.20 18.99 -6.41
N PRO A 100 9.38 18.95 -7.05
CA PRO A 100 9.90 20.09 -7.80
C PRO A 100 8.93 20.50 -8.91
N GLY A 101 8.42 21.73 -8.86
CA GLY A 101 7.40 22.24 -9.78
C GLY A 101 7.94 22.80 -11.10
N ASN A 102 9.26 22.90 -11.25
CA ASN A 102 9.90 23.33 -12.49
C ASN A 102 11.33 22.78 -12.63
N PHE A 103 11.88 22.91 -13.84
CA PHE A 103 13.21 22.41 -14.19
C PHE A 103 14.31 22.99 -13.27
N LYS A 104 14.26 24.28 -12.95
CA LYS A 104 15.28 24.92 -12.11
C LYS A 104 15.28 24.35 -10.69
N GLN A 105 14.10 24.15 -10.09
CA GLN A 105 13.95 23.51 -8.78
C GLN A 105 14.50 22.09 -8.81
N TYR A 106 14.15 21.29 -9.81
CA TYR A 106 14.67 19.93 -9.96
C TYR A 106 16.20 19.92 -10.06
N GLN A 107 16.77 20.75 -10.93
CA GLN A 107 18.21 20.84 -11.13
C GLN A 107 18.96 21.20 -9.84
N VAL A 108 18.50 22.23 -9.12
CA VAL A 108 19.11 22.68 -7.87
C VAL A 108 18.99 21.62 -6.78
N MET A 109 17.79 21.07 -6.58
CA MET A 109 17.58 20.07 -5.53
C MET A 109 18.38 18.79 -5.81
N LYS A 110 18.44 18.34 -7.07
CA LYS A 110 19.21 17.16 -7.46
C LYS A 110 20.70 17.37 -7.22
N ALA A 111 21.27 18.47 -7.74
CA ALA A 111 22.68 18.78 -7.53
C ALA A 111 23.01 18.89 -6.03
N HIS A 112 22.13 19.48 -5.23
CA HIS A 112 22.31 19.56 -3.79
C HIS A 112 22.31 18.18 -3.11
N ALA A 113 21.38 17.30 -3.46
CA ALA A 113 21.30 15.95 -2.90
C ALA A 113 22.50 15.06 -3.25
N ASP A 114 23.03 15.20 -4.48
CA ASP A 114 24.18 14.44 -4.95
C ASP A 114 25.47 14.86 -4.20
N ASN A 115 25.62 16.16 -3.93
CA ASN A 115 26.84 16.72 -3.34
C ASN A 115 26.84 16.80 -1.80
N MET A 116 25.68 16.78 -1.13
CA MET A 116 25.62 16.92 0.33
C MET A 116 26.16 15.70 1.10
N GLY A 117 26.17 14.52 0.48
CA GLY A 117 26.52 13.27 1.18
C GLY A 117 25.53 12.88 2.31
N HIS A 118 24.33 13.47 2.35
CA HIS A 118 23.35 13.27 3.43
C HIS A 118 22.28 12.23 3.06
N GLU A 119 22.18 11.20 3.89
CA GLU A 119 21.29 10.05 3.69
C GLU A 119 19.81 10.45 3.59
N ASP A 120 19.28 11.25 4.53
CA ASP A 120 17.84 11.51 4.57
C ASP A 120 17.37 12.38 3.40
N THR A 121 18.26 13.23 2.87
CA THR A 121 18.03 14.00 1.65
C THR A 121 17.89 13.06 0.46
N LYS A 122 18.80 12.08 0.31
CA LYS A 122 18.72 11.06 -0.75
C LYS A 122 17.47 10.19 -0.60
N LEU A 123 17.13 9.79 0.62
CA LEU A 123 15.91 9.03 0.89
C LEU A 123 14.67 9.82 0.47
N TRP A 124 14.64 11.15 0.60
CA TRP A 124 13.53 11.99 0.14
C TRP A 124 13.35 11.93 -1.38
N PHE A 125 14.45 11.96 -2.13
CA PHE A 125 14.42 11.75 -3.57
C PHE A 125 13.89 10.37 -3.95
N ILE A 126 14.27 9.32 -3.22
CA ILE A 126 13.72 7.97 -3.43
C ILE A 126 12.20 7.99 -3.22
N GLN A 127 11.70 8.61 -2.15
CA GLN A 127 10.25 8.73 -1.93
C GLN A 127 9.54 9.50 -3.02
N ALA A 128 10.13 10.60 -3.51
CA ALA A 128 9.55 11.40 -4.59
C ALA A 128 9.43 10.56 -5.87
N PHE A 129 10.49 9.83 -6.24
CA PHE A 129 10.51 8.97 -7.40
C PHE A 129 9.53 7.79 -7.28
N THR A 130 9.53 7.07 -6.16
CA THR A 130 8.63 5.93 -5.96
C THR A 130 7.17 6.37 -5.85
N GLY A 131 6.91 7.52 -5.22
CA GLY A 131 5.58 8.13 -5.19
C GLY A 131 5.07 8.48 -6.59
N PHE A 132 5.94 9.05 -7.43
CA PHE A 132 5.62 9.31 -8.83
C PHE A 132 5.33 8.03 -9.61
N ALA A 133 6.17 6.99 -9.48
CA ALA A 133 5.98 5.71 -10.15
C ALA A 133 4.64 5.03 -9.75
N MET A 134 4.25 5.13 -8.49
CA MET A 134 3.01 4.53 -7.98
C MET A 134 1.74 5.16 -8.55
N PHE A 135 1.76 6.38 -9.11
CA PHE A 135 0.60 6.91 -9.83
C PHE A 135 0.12 5.98 -10.93
N PHE A 136 1.06 5.30 -11.60
CA PHE A 136 0.77 4.39 -12.69
C PHE A 136 0.60 2.96 -12.15
N LEU A 137 1.57 2.49 -11.38
CA LEU A 137 1.61 1.10 -10.89
C LEU A 137 0.48 0.79 -9.89
N GLY A 138 0.32 1.67 -8.89
CA GLY A 138 -0.68 1.50 -7.83
C GLY A 138 -2.11 1.64 -8.35
N SER A 139 -2.36 2.57 -9.27
CA SER A 139 -3.68 2.77 -9.87
C SER A 139 -4.18 1.55 -10.63
N VAL A 140 -3.32 0.92 -11.44
CA VAL A 140 -3.68 -0.31 -12.17
C VAL A 140 -4.01 -1.42 -11.18
N HIS A 141 -3.15 -1.66 -10.19
CA HIS A 141 -3.40 -2.69 -9.17
C HIS A 141 -4.73 -2.46 -8.43
N LEU A 142 -4.95 -1.26 -7.89
CA LEU A 142 -6.16 -0.93 -7.13
C LEU A 142 -7.43 -1.06 -7.97
N TYR A 143 -7.38 -0.62 -9.24
CA TYR A 143 -8.54 -0.71 -10.12
C TYR A 143 -8.93 -2.16 -10.42
N ILE A 144 -7.95 -3.04 -10.68
CA ILE A 144 -8.23 -4.46 -10.93
C ILE A 144 -8.78 -5.13 -9.67
N ILE A 145 -8.19 -4.89 -8.49
CA ILE A 145 -8.69 -5.46 -7.23
C ILE A 145 -10.11 -4.99 -6.92
N MET A 146 -10.43 -3.72 -7.20
CA MET A 146 -11.76 -3.16 -6.99
C MET A 146 -12.82 -3.76 -7.93
N THR A 147 -12.47 -4.01 -9.19
CA THR A 147 -13.42 -4.45 -10.24
C THR A 147 -13.50 -5.97 -10.41
N HIS A 148 -12.46 -6.70 -10.00
CA HIS A 148 -12.34 -8.16 -10.10
C HIS A 148 -12.06 -8.78 -8.72
N SER A 149 -12.81 -8.35 -7.71
CA SER A 149 -12.66 -8.80 -6.32
C SER A 149 -13.01 -10.28 -6.13
N ALA A 150 -13.98 -10.80 -6.89
CA ALA A 150 -14.34 -12.23 -6.91
C ALA A 150 -13.23 -13.13 -7.46
N GLU A 151 -12.17 -12.53 -8.03
CA GLU A 151 -11.02 -13.23 -8.60
C GLU A 151 -9.80 -13.17 -7.69
N ILE A 152 -10.01 -12.94 -6.40
CA ILE A 152 -8.97 -13.06 -5.38
C ILE A 152 -9.02 -14.47 -4.82
N GLY A 153 -7.88 -15.15 -4.85
CA GLY A 153 -7.76 -16.51 -4.34
C GLY A 153 -6.46 -17.17 -4.82
N PRO A 154 -6.14 -18.38 -4.36
CA PRO A 154 -4.85 -19.01 -4.66
C PRO A 154 -4.61 -19.19 -6.16
N TYR A 155 -5.64 -19.59 -6.93
CA TYR A 155 -5.53 -19.81 -8.37
C TYR A 155 -5.78 -18.54 -9.17
N ALA A 156 -6.89 -17.85 -8.94
CA ALA A 156 -7.23 -16.65 -9.71
C ALA A 156 -6.19 -15.52 -9.56
N SER A 157 -5.61 -15.32 -8.36
CA SER A 157 -4.51 -14.38 -8.20
C SER A 157 -3.23 -14.85 -8.89
N ALA A 158 -2.93 -16.15 -8.89
CA ALA A 158 -1.75 -16.71 -9.54
C ALA A 158 -1.82 -16.62 -11.08
N ASP A 159 -2.99 -16.92 -11.64
CA ASP A 159 -3.26 -16.82 -13.08
C ASP A 159 -3.15 -15.36 -13.53
N ARG A 160 -3.68 -14.41 -12.76
CA ARG A 160 -3.47 -12.98 -12.99
C ARG A 160 -1.99 -12.58 -12.98
N VAL A 161 -1.23 -13.07 -12.00
CA VAL A 161 0.21 -12.79 -11.88
C VAL A 161 0.97 -13.30 -13.10
N TRP A 162 0.71 -14.55 -13.52
CA TRP A 162 1.48 -15.20 -14.57
C TRP A 162 0.87 -15.01 -15.97
N SER A 163 -0.33 -15.54 -16.20
CA SER A 163 -0.99 -15.62 -17.50
C SER A 163 -1.46 -14.26 -18.02
N GLU A 164 -1.85 -13.34 -17.13
CA GLU A 164 -2.23 -11.96 -17.47
C GLU A 164 -1.08 -10.96 -17.35
N TRP A 165 0.17 -11.43 -17.21
CA TRP A 165 1.38 -10.59 -17.24
C TRP A 165 1.43 -9.50 -16.16
N MET A 166 0.81 -9.70 -14.99
CA MET A 166 0.89 -8.72 -13.89
C MET A 166 2.21 -8.81 -13.09
N TRP A 167 3.00 -9.88 -13.24
CA TRP A 167 4.26 -10.03 -12.51
C TRP A 167 5.28 -8.88 -12.71
N PRO A 168 5.50 -8.27 -13.90
CA PRO A 168 6.44 -7.17 -14.04
C PRO A 168 5.96 -5.93 -13.28
N LEU A 169 4.64 -5.65 -13.34
CA LEU A 169 4.01 -4.58 -12.57
C LEU A 169 4.21 -4.82 -11.08
N TYR A 170 3.97 -6.04 -10.60
CA TYR A 170 4.10 -6.36 -9.18
C TYR A 170 5.55 -6.31 -8.67
N ILE A 171 6.56 -6.67 -9.46
CA ILE A 171 7.97 -6.46 -9.09
C ILE A 171 8.25 -4.97 -8.87
N LEU A 172 7.88 -4.13 -9.84
CA LEU A 172 8.13 -2.70 -9.77
C LEU A 172 7.32 -2.03 -8.66
N LEU A 173 6.06 -2.44 -8.50
CA LEU A 173 5.18 -1.93 -7.46
C LEU A 173 5.67 -2.33 -6.07
N LEU A 174 6.11 -3.58 -5.86
CA LEU A 174 6.70 -4.05 -4.61
C LEU A 174 7.88 -3.19 -4.20
N LEU A 175 8.83 -2.97 -5.11
CA LEU A 175 9.98 -2.11 -4.86
C LEU A 175 9.54 -0.67 -4.54
N ALA A 176 8.67 -0.09 -5.37
CA ALA A 176 8.23 1.28 -5.22
C ALA A 176 7.51 1.51 -3.88
N VAL A 177 6.49 0.71 -3.58
CA VAL A 177 5.65 0.87 -2.39
C VAL A 177 6.40 0.57 -1.11
N GLU A 178 7.29 -0.43 -1.11
CA GLU A 178 8.03 -0.81 0.09
C GLU A 178 9.05 0.25 0.50
N PHE A 179 9.83 0.76 -0.47
CA PHE A 179 10.71 1.89 -0.21
C PHE A 179 9.91 3.15 0.14
N HIS A 180 8.81 3.44 -0.58
CA HIS A 180 8.01 4.63 -0.29
C HIS A 180 7.42 4.61 1.12
N GLY A 181 6.82 3.49 1.50
CA GLY A 181 6.10 3.29 2.75
C GLY A 181 7.03 3.30 3.96
N THR A 182 8.07 2.46 3.96
CA THR A 182 8.98 2.38 5.12
C THR A 182 9.76 3.67 5.33
N ILE A 183 10.26 4.30 4.27
CA ILE A 183 10.91 5.60 4.36
C ILE A 183 9.91 6.67 4.83
N GLY A 184 8.65 6.59 4.37
CA GLY A 184 7.57 7.49 4.75
C GLY A 184 7.22 7.42 6.23
N LEU A 185 7.03 6.22 6.76
CA LEU A 185 6.75 6.00 8.18
C LEU A 185 7.93 6.44 9.06
N TYR A 186 9.17 6.16 8.64
CA TYR A 186 10.36 6.70 9.28
C TYR A 186 10.33 8.23 9.36
N ARG A 187 10.11 8.90 8.22
CA ARG A 187 10.08 10.36 8.15
C ARG A 187 8.90 10.94 8.92
N LEU A 188 7.78 10.24 8.93
CA LEU A 188 6.59 10.67 9.64
C LEU A 188 6.83 10.67 11.15
N ALA A 189 7.45 9.61 11.68
CA ALA A 189 7.81 9.51 13.08
C ALA A 189 8.74 10.65 13.52
N VAL A 190 9.78 10.97 12.74
CA VAL A 190 10.69 12.09 13.06
C VAL A 190 10.10 13.46 12.77
N LYS A 191 9.17 13.59 11.81
CA LYS A 191 8.50 14.86 11.50
C LYS A 191 7.63 15.33 12.67
N TRP A 192 6.91 14.38 13.28
CA TRP A 192 5.98 14.68 14.38
C TRP A 192 6.58 14.44 15.77
N GLY A 193 7.81 13.91 15.84
CA GLY A 193 8.52 13.71 17.10
C GLY A 193 7.82 12.74 18.06
N TRP A 194 6.97 11.83 17.54
CA TRP A 194 6.12 10.97 18.38
C TRP A 194 6.88 10.10 19.38
N PHE A 195 8.16 9.82 19.10
CA PHE A 195 9.00 8.92 19.91
C PHE A 195 10.28 9.60 20.42
N ASP A 196 10.37 10.93 20.32
CA ASP A 196 11.62 11.66 20.57
C ASP A 196 12.17 11.41 21.99
N GLY A 197 11.30 11.41 23.01
CA GLY A 197 11.70 11.18 24.40
C GLY A 197 12.78 12.14 24.86
N ASP A 198 13.65 11.68 25.78
CA ASP A 198 14.72 12.49 26.35
C ASP A 198 15.96 12.61 25.44
N ASP A 199 16.15 11.66 24.50
CA ASP A 199 17.24 11.70 23.50
C ASP A 199 16.71 11.43 22.07
N PRO A 200 16.27 12.50 21.37
CA PRO A 200 15.77 12.39 20.00
C PRO A 200 16.81 11.86 19.00
N ARG A 201 18.11 12.06 19.27
CA ARG A 201 19.19 11.59 18.38
C ARG A 201 19.35 10.07 18.49
N ALA A 202 19.29 9.53 19.70
CA ALA A 202 19.29 8.09 19.92
C ALA A 202 18.03 7.45 19.31
N THR A 203 16.85 8.05 19.51
CA THR A 203 15.60 7.60 18.88
C THR A 203 15.72 7.59 17.35
N ARG A 204 16.21 8.67 16.73
CA ARG A 204 16.38 8.73 15.27
C ARG A 204 17.28 7.61 14.73
N LYS A 205 18.37 7.26 15.43
CA LYS A 205 19.24 6.12 15.05
C LYS A 205 18.48 4.79 15.09
N LYS A 206 17.69 4.55 16.14
CA LYS A 206 16.85 3.34 16.25
C LYS A 206 15.80 3.29 15.15
N LEU A 207 15.12 4.40 14.86
CA LEU A 207 14.12 4.48 13.79
C LEU A 207 14.74 4.20 12.41
N LYS A 208 15.97 4.65 12.14
CA LYS A 208 16.69 4.30 10.91
C LYS A 208 16.99 2.80 10.81
N ALA A 209 17.41 2.18 11.93
CA ALA A 209 17.64 0.74 11.98
C ALA A 209 16.36 -0.05 11.72
N TRP A 210 15.27 0.31 12.41
CA TRP A 210 13.94 -0.30 12.21
C TRP A 210 13.44 -0.16 10.77
N LYS A 211 13.54 1.06 10.20
CA LYS A 211 13.24 1.29 8.79
C LYS A 211 13.98 0.30 7.90
N LYS A 212 15.30 0.17 8.07
CA LYS A 212 16.13 -0.74 7.27
C LYS A 212 15.70 -2.20 7.44
N SER A 213 15.49 -2.65 8.67
CA SER A 213 15.07 -4.03 8.96
C SER A 213 13.71 -4.36 8.34
N LEU A 214 12.74 -3.44 8.48
CA LEU A 214 11.40 -3.61 7.92
C LEU A 214 11.44 -3.64 6.38
N THR A 215 12.21 -2.75 5.75
CA THR A 215 12.41 -2.78 4.29
C THR A 215 12.91 -4.14 3.82
N TRP A 216 13.95 -4.69 4.46
CA TRP A 216 14.48 -6.01 4.07
C TRP A 216 13.48 -7.14 4.32
N PHE A 217 12.81 -7.12 5.48
CA PHE A 217 11.81 -8.12 5.82
C PHE A 217 10.68 -8.18 4.78
N PHE A 218 10.05 -7.05 4.47
CA PHE A 218 8.92 -7.02 3.53
C PHE A 218 9.35 -7.22 2.08
N LEU A 219 10.55 -6.81 1.66
CA LEU A 219 11.06 -7.15 0.33
C LEU A 219 11.28 -8.66 0.19
N ILE A 220 11.93 -9.31 1.15
CA ILE A 220 12.15 -10.76 1.12
C ILE A 220 10.81 -11.50 1.12
N LEU A 221 9.90 -11.13 2.03
CA LEU A 221 8.56 -11.68 2.11
C LEU A 221 7.78 -11.48 0.80
N GLY A 222 7.83 -10.29 0.23
CA GLY A 222 7.14 -9.91 -0.99
C GLY A 222 7.65 -10.68 -2.22
N PHE A 223 8.96 -10.78 -2.39
CA PHE A 223 9.54 -11.54 -3.50
C PHE A 223 9.29 -13.05 -3.36
N ALA A 224 9.36 -13.61 -2.14
CA ALA A 224 8.99 -15.00 -1.90
C ALA A 224 7.51 -15.25 -2.25
N THR A 225 6.63 -14.35 -1.82
CA THR A 225 5.19 -14.40 -2.10
C THR A 225 4.91 -14.31 -3.60
N LEU A 226 5.54 -13.38 -4.30
CA LEU A 226 5.39 -13.23 -5.75
C LEU A 226 5.89 -14.46 -6.49
N ALA A 227 7.03 -15.03 -6.09
CA ALA A 227 7.56 -16.27 -6.66
C ALA A 227 6.58 -17.44 -6.47
N ALA A 228 5.90 -17.52 -5.32
CA ALA A 228 4.87 -18.54 -5.09
C ALA A 228 3.68 -18.38 -6.05
N TYR A 229 3.15 -17.17 -6.23
CA TYR A 229 2.08 -16.93 -7.21
C TYR A 229 2.54 -17.19 -8.65
N MET A 230 3.74 -16.77 -9.03
CA MET A 230 4.31 -17.05 -10.36
C MET A 230 4.44 -18.55 -10.61
N LYS A 231 4.92 -19.32 -9.62
CA LYS A 231 5.03 -20.77 -9.70
C LYS A 231 3.66 -21.43 -9.90
N ILE A 232 2.66 -21.09 -9.08
CA ILE A 232 1.32 -21.65 -9.19
C ILE A 232 0.69 -21.30 -10.56
N GLY A 233 0.82 -20.05 -11.00
CA GLY A 233 0.28 -19.60 -12.27
C GLY A 233 0.95 -20.26 -13.48
N TYR A 234 2.27 -20.48 -13.40
CA TYR A 234 3.01 -21.26 -14.40
C TYR A 234 2.53 -22.71 -14.46
N GLU A 235 2.39 -23.38 -13.31
CA GLU A 235 1.88 -24.75 -13.22
C GLU A 235 0.45 -24.88 -13.80
N ASN A 236 -0.44 -23.93 -13.46
CA ASN A 236 -1.80 -23.86 -14.02
C ASN A 236 -1.76 -23.71 -15.55
N ALA A 237 -0.92 -22.82 -16.07
CA ALA A 237 -0.76 -22.59 -17.50
C ALA A 237 -0.26 -23.83 -18.24
N GLN A 238 0.75 -24.51 -17.70
CA GLN A 238 1.28 -25.75 -18.30
C GLN A 238 0.25 -26.89 -18.28
N ALA A 239 -0.60 -26.95 -17.25
CA ALA A 239 -1.64 -27.97 -17.12
C ALA A 239 -2.91 -27.67 -17.92
N GLY A 240 -3.02 -26.50 -18.59
CA GLY A 240 -4.24 -26.08 -19.29
C GLY A 240 -5.40 -25.71 -18.34
N LYS A 241 -5.08 -25.31 -17.10
CA LYS A 241 -6.03 -25.07 -16.00
C LYS A 241 -6.26 -23.58 -15.68
N VAL A 242 -5.83 -22.70 -16.58
CA VAL A 242 -6.01 -21.25 -16.39
C VAL A 242 -7.51 -20.93 -16.26
N GLY A 243 -7.88 -20.22 -15.21
CA GLY A 243 -9.26 -19.87 -14.89
C GLY A 243 -9.99 -20.87 -13.99
N GLU A 244 -9.37 -22.01 -13.66
CA GLU A 244 -9.94 -22.92 -12.65
C GLU A 244 -9.99 -22.24 -11.28
N ARG A 245 -11.14 -22.35 -10.60
CA ARG A 245 -11.30 -21.83 -9.24
C ARG A 245 -10.72 -22.80 -8.22
N TYR A 246 -10.08 -22.26 -7.20
CA TYR A 246 -9.54 -23.06 -6.12
C TYR A 246 -10.67 -23.70 -5.30
N VAL A 247 -10.58 -25.01 -5.08
CA VAL A 247 -11.46 -25.76 -4.17
C VAL A 247 -10.63 -26.14 -2.94
N PRO A 248 -11.05 -25.73 -1.72
CA PRO A 248 -10.29 -26.03 -0.51
C PRO A 248 -10.27 -27.54 -0.22
N THR A 249 -9.15 -28.03 0.32
CA THR A 249 -8.98 -29.46 0.62
C THR A 249 -9.70 -29.90 1.89
N ALA A 250 -9.94 -28.97 2.81
CA ALA A 250 -10.74 -29.16 4.01
C ALA A 250 -12.03 -28.33 3.91
N GLN A 251 -13.18 -28.99 3.83
CA GLN A 251 -14.48 -28.34 3.99
C GLN A 251 -14.81 -28.28 5.49
N VAL A 252 -15.10 -27.09 6.01
CA VAL A 252 -15.72 -26.96 7.34
C VAL A 252 -17.14 -27.48 7.21
N MET A 253 -17.36 -28.71 7.64
CA MET A 253 -18.67 -29.31 7.76
C MET A 253 -19.43 -28.57 8.86
N GLN A 254 -20.40 -27.72 8.51
CA GLN A 254 -21.38 -27.27 9.49
C GLN A 254 -22.27 -28.48 9.79
N LEU A 255 -22.17 -28.98 11.02
CA LEU A 255 -23.13 -29.95 11.51
C LEU A 255 -24.35 -29.17 11.98
N ASP A 256 -25.53 -29.54 11.50
CA ASP A 256 -26.77 -29.04 12.04
C ASP A 256 -26.91 -29.44 13.54
N ASN A 257 -27.91 -28.89 14.23
CA ASN A 257 -28.15 -29.20 15.65
C ASN A 257 -28.50 -30.69 15.90
N THR A 258 -28.61 -31.51 14.84
CA THR A 258 -28.85 -32.96 14.90
C THR A 258 -27.60 -33.79 14.60
N GLY A 259 -26.44 -33.15 14.39
CA GLY A 259 -25.19 -33.81 14.08
C GLY A 259 -25.12 -34.35 12.64
N ARG A 260 -25.97 -33.85 11.74
CA ARG A 260 -25.93 -34.15 10.31
C ARG A 260 -25.24 -33.02 9.57
N LEU A 261 -24.62 -33.35 8.44
CA LEU A 261 -24.10 -32.34 7.52
C LEU A 261 -25.25 -31.44 7.10
N ALA A 262 -25.14 -30.16 7.44
CA ALA A 262 -26.03 -29.11 6.95
C ALA A 262 -25.78 -28.88 5.46
#